data_AF-A0A371J2M1-F1
#
_entry.id   AF-A0A371J2M1-F1
#
_cell.length_a   1.000
_cell.length_b   1.000
_cell.length_c   1.000
_cell.angle_alpha   90.00
_cell.angle_beta   90.00
_cell.angle_gamma   90.00
#
_symmetry.space_group_name_H-M   'P 1'
#
loop_
_entity.id
_entity.type
_entity.pdbx_description
1 polymer ?
#
loop_
_entity_poly.entity_id
_entity_poly.type
_entity_poly.pdbx_seq_one_letter_code
_entity_poly.pdbx_strand_id
1 'polypeptide(L)' 'MQLFELSRSIEEKGVLVPLIVRTNLHGEGYEIIAGHRRKAACEWAGVDTVPVMV' A
#
# COMPACT_ATOMS: atom_id res chain seq x y z
N MET A 1 0.11 -11.68 -13.56
CA MET A 1 1.58 -11.56 -13.63
C MET A 1 2.08 -10.33 -12.87
N GLN A 2 1.77 -9.10 -13.29
CA GLN A 2 2.36 -7.89 -12.67
C GLN A 2 2.07 -7.68 -11.17
N LEU A 3 0.90 -8.08 -10.64
CA LEU A 3 0.59 -7.92 -9.21
C LEU A 3 1.37 -8.92 -8.35
N PHE A 4 1.57 -10.14 -8.85
CA PHE A 4 2.36 -11.17 -8.18
C PHE A 4 3.84 -10.77 -8.10
N GLU A 5 4.40 -10.24 -9.18
CA GLU A 5 5.78 -9.71 -9.18
C GLU A 5 5.93 -8.55 -8.18
N LEU A 6 4.92 -7.68 -8.08
CA LEU A 6 4.90 -6.61 -7.10
C LEU A 6 4.82 -7.14 -5.66
N SER A 7 3.98 -8.15 -5.39
CA SER A 7 3.88 -8.83 -4.09
C SER A 7 5.24 -9.41 -3.68
N ARG A 8 5.85 -10.19 -4.57
CA ARG A 8 7.17 -10.77 -4.33
C ARG A 8 8.24 -9.71 -4.08
N SER A 9 8.23 -8.61 -4.85
CA SER A 9 9.15 -7.49 -4.60
C SER A 9 8.93 -6.86 -3.22
N ILE A 10 7.69 -6.80 -2.74
CA ILE A 10 7.36 -6.25 -1.42
C ILE A 10 7.80 -7.21 -0.32
N GLU A 11 7.64 -8.52 -0.50
CA GLU A 11 8.16 -9.54 0.44
C GLU A 11 9.68 -9.44 0.59
N GLU A 12 10.41 -9.25 -0.53
CA GLU A 12 11.87 -9.21 -0.53
C GLU A 12 12.46 -7.88 -0.05
N LYS A 13 11.82 -6.75 -0.38
CA LYS A 13 12.42 -5.40 -0.21
C LYS A 13 11.56 -4.43 0.61
N GLY A 14 10.36 -4.84 0.99
CA GLY A 14 9.36 -3.94 1.55
C GLY A 14 8.80 -2.95 0.53
N VAL A 15 7.99 -2.01 1.02
CA VAL A 15 7.38 -0.96 0.21
C VAL A 15 8.31 0.24 0.15
N LEU A 16 9.02 0.38 -0.97
CA LEU A 16 10.02 1.44 -1.17
C LEU A 16 9.41 2.82 -1.42
N VAL A 17 8.23 2.85 -2.06
CA VAL A 17 7.51 4.09 -2.33
C VAL A 17 6.22 4.09 -1.51
N PRO A 18 5.99 5.08 -0.64
CA PRO A 18 4.80 5.11 0.21
C PRO A 18 3.52 5.33 -0.59
N LEU A 19 2.38 4.92 -0.04
CA LEU A 19 1.06 5.27 -0.58
C LEU A 19 0.81 6.76 -0.37
N ILE A 20 0.03 7.39 -1.24
CA ILE A 20 -0.45 8.74 -1.01
C ILE A 20 -1.86 8.61 -0.47
N VAL A 21 -2.09 9.16 0.72
CA VAL A 21 -3.37 9.14 1.40
C VAL A 21 -3.80 10.55 1.75
N ARG A 22 -5.05 10.72 2.12
CA ARG A 22 -5.54 11.92 2.82
C ARG A 22 -6.28 11.50 4.08
N THR A 23 -6.45 12.42 5.03
CA THR A 23 -7.39 12.22 6.13
C THR A 23 -8.80 12.00 5.58
N ASN A 24 -9.53 11.06 6.15
CA ASN A 24 -10.92 10.84 5.79
C ASN A 24 -11.76 12.10 6.08
N LEU A 25 -12.52 12.57 5.09
CA LEU A 25 -13.36 13.77 5.21
C LEU A 25 -14.63 13.52 6.05
N HIS A 26 -15.00 12.26 6.25
CA HIS A 26 -16.27 11.85 6.87
C HIS A 26 -16.12 11.11 8.20
N GLY A 27 -14.92 11.07 8.77
CA GLY A 27 -14.68 10.35 10.02
C GLY A 27 -13.22 10.01 10.24
N GLU A 28 -12.98 8.87 10.87
CA GLU A 28 -11.64 8.41 11.22
C GLU A 28 -10.93 7.68 10.06
N GLY A 29 -9.61 7.62 10.16
CA GLY A 29 -8.75 6.92 9.22
C GLY A 29 -8.32 7.74 8.00
N TYR A 30 -7.87 7.03 6.97
CA TYR A 30 -7.26 7.58 5.77
C TYR A 30 -7.89 7.01 4.51
N GLU A 31 -7.96 7.83 3.47
CA GLU A 31 -8.36 7.41 2.13
C GLU A 31 -7.14 7.39 1.20
N ILE A 32 -6.97 6.31 0.45
CA ILE A 32 -5.89 6.19 -0.52
C ILE A 32 -6.24 7.02 -1.76
N ILE A 33 -5.38 7.99 -2.07
CA ILE A 33 -5.44 8.80 -3.31
C ILE A 33 -4.62 8.13 -4.41
N ALA A 34 -3.48 7.54 -4.07
CA ALA A 34 -2.63 6.82 -5.02
C ALA A 34 -1.90 5.63 -4.39
N GLY A 35 -1.70 4.58 -5.20
CA GLY A 35 -0.98 3.37 -4.80
C GLY A 35 -1.85 2.15 -4.49
N HIS A 36 -3.11 2.11 -4.95
CA HIS A 36 -4.02 0.96 -4.74
C HIS A 36 -3.42 -0.40 -5.09
N ARG A 37 -2.63 -0.49 -6.17
CA ARG A 37 -1.93 -1.74 -6.54
C ARG A 37 -0.89 -2.17 -5.52
N ARG A 38 -0.17 -1.23 -4.90
CA ARG A 38 0.78 -1.52 -3.82
C ARG A 38 0.05 -1.98 -2.58
N LYS A 39 -1.08 -1.35 -2.22
CA LYS A 39 -1.94 -1.84 -1.13
C LYS A 39 -2.39 -3.28 -1.37
N ALA A 40 -2.90 -3.60 -2.56
CA ALA A 40 -3.32 -4.96 -2.90
C ALA A 40 -2.15 -5.96 -2.85
N ALA A 41 -0.97 -5.56 -3.33
CA ALA A 41 0.22 -6.41 -3.26
C ALA A 41 0.73 -6.61 -1.82
N CYS A 42 0.57 -5.62 -0.93
CA CYS A 42 0.88 -5.77 0.50
C CYS A 42 -0.04 -6.81 1.16
N GLU A 43 -1.33 -6.81 0.83
CA GLU A 43 -2.27 -7.82 1.35
C GLU A 43 -1.89 -9.23 0.93
N TRP A 44 -1.45 -9.40 -0.33
CA TRP A 44 -1.00 -10.70 -0.83
C TRP A 44 0.32 -11.13 -0.20
N ALA A 45 1.22 -10.18 0.07
CA ALA A 45 2.49 -10.38 0.76
C ALA A 45 2.33 -10.60 2.27
N GLY A 46 1.13 -10.48 2.84
CA GLY A 46 0.91 -10.61 4.28
C GLY A 46 1.51 -9.47 5.10
N VAL A 47 1.59 -8.26 4.53
CA VAL A 47 2.16 -7.07 5.18
C VAL A 47 1.05 -6.31 5.92
N ASP A 48 1.12 -6.29 7.25
CA ASP A 48 0.10 -5.67 8.11
C ASP A 48 0.13 -4.13 8.09
N THR A 49 1.30 -3.53 7.84
CA THR A 49 1.49 -2.07 7.86
C THR A 49 2.27 -1.58 6.65
N VAL A 50 1.84 -0.46 6.06
CA VAL A 50 2.44 0.13 4.85
C VAL A 50 2.79 1.60 5.09
N PRO A 51 3.96 2.09 4.62
CA PRO A 51 4.31 3.49 4.72
C PRO A 51 3.40 4.36 3.84
N VAL A 52 2.99 5.52 4.36
CA VAL A 52 2.11 6.47 3.68
C VAL A 52 2.65 7.90 3.78
N MET A 53 2.32 8.72 2.78
CA MET A 53 2.41 10.18 2.83
C MET A 53 0.98 10.73 2.87
N VAL A 54 0.74 11.66 3.79
CA VAL A 54 -0.56 12.33 4.01
C VAL A 54 -0.57 13.68 3.32
#